data_AF-A0A2H9L1E6-F1
#
_entry.id   AF-A0A2H9L1E6-F1
#
_cell.length_a   1.000
_cell.length_b   1.000
_cell.length_c   1.000
_cell.angle_alpha   90.00
_cell.angle_beta   90.00
_cell.angle_gamma   90.00
#
_symmetry.space_group_name_H-M   'P 1'
#
loop_
_entity.id
_entity.type
_entity.pdbx_description
1 polymer ?
#
loop_
_entity_poly.entity_id
_entity_poly.type
_entity_poly.pdbx_seq_one_letter_code
_entity_poly.pdbx_strand_id
1 'polypeptide(L)'
;MVNANLFRIKSVPPEMKRMAGMVLSASGEIRNAVALMRRMEADKIDKHCIEINRLRNESDELRGRGLVKLFRTGDAIEIIKMKEVYNNLSVAMDKAEDVASVIGDIVMKNR
;
A
#
# COMPACT_ATOMS: atom_id res chain seq x y z
N MET A 1 11.91 -3.32 7.83
CA MET A 1 12.54 -4.07 6.71
C MET A 1 12.01 -5.49 6.80
N VAL A 2 11.31 -5.99 5.78
CA VAL A 2 10.72 -7.35 5.80
C VAL A 2 11.85 -8.37 5.76
N ASN A 3 12.01 -9.17 6.82
CA ASN A 3 13.08 -10.15 6.90
C ASN A 3 12.67 -11.45 6.18
N ALA A 4 12.42 -11.36 4.87
CA ALA A 4 11.98 -12.49 4.05
C ALA A 4 12.95 -13.70 4.13
N ASN A 5 14.24 -13.43 4.37
CA ASN A 5 15.27 -14.44 4.59
C ASN A 5 15.13 -15.16 5.94
N LEU A 6 14.64 -14.49 6.99
CA LEU A 6 14.41 -15.10 8.30
C LEU A 6 13.31 -16.16 8.23
N PHE A 7 12.25 -15.90 7.46
CA PHE A 7 11.10 -16.79 7.38
C PHE A 7 11.28 -17.97 6.42
N ARG A 8 12.35 -17.98 5.60
CA ARG A 8 12.57 -18.97 4.54
C ARG A 8 11.32 -19.18 3.68
N ILE A 9 10.76 -18.07 3.20
CA ILE A 9 9.57 -18.06 2.35
C ILE A 9 9.86 -18.89 1.09
N LYS A 10 9.09 -19.96 0.89
CA LYS A 10 9.31 -20.90 -0.23
C LYS A 10 8.85 -20.34 -1.56
N SER A 11 7.77 -19.56 -1.56
CA SER A 11 7.23 -18.90 -2.74
C SER A 11 6.45 -17.66 -2.34
N VAL A 12 6.51 -16.61 -3.15
CA VAL A 12 5.76 -15.37 -2.89
C VAL A 12 4.41 -15.45 -3.61
N PRO A 13 3.27 -15.38 -2.89
CA PRO A 13 1.95 -15.43 -3.50
C PRO A 13 1.72 -14.30 -4.51
N PRO A 14 0.95 -14.52 -5.59
CA PRO A 14 0.63 -13.49 -6.58
C PRO A 14 0.00 -12.23 -5.97
N GLU A 15 -0.85 -12.39 -4.96
CA GLU A 15 -1.48 -11.28 -4.23
C GLU A 15 -0.44 -10.40 -3.55
N MET A 16 0.56 -11.02 -2.92
CA MET A 16 1.62 -10.30 -2.23
C MET A 16 2.52 -9.52 -3.22
N LYS A 17 2.83 -10.12 -4.38
CA LYS A 17 3.56 -9.42 -5.46
C LYS A 17 2.78 -8.21 -5.98
N ARG A 18 1.48 -8.37 -6.18
CA ARG A 18 0.60 -7.29 -6.64
C ARG A 18 0.50 -6.16 -5.61
N MET A 19 0.33 -6.49 -4.32
CA MET A 19 0.37 -5.49 -3.24
C MET A 19 1.70 -4.74 -3.20
N ALA A 20 2.85 -5.43 -3.36
CA ALA A 20 4.15 -4.76 -3.45
C ALA A 20 4.23 -3.80 -4.66
N GLY A 21 3.64 -4.19 -5.80
CA GLY A 21 3.48 -3.31 -6.96
C GLY A 21 2.62 -2.08 -6.66
N MET A 22 1.53 -2.23 -5.90
CA MET A 22 0.68 -1.12 -5.47
C MET A 22 1.42 -0.14 -4.55
N VAL A 23 2.24 -0.64 -3.62
CA VAL A 23 3.10 0.20 -2.76
C VAL A 23 4.07 1.02 -3.62
N LEU A 24 4.65 0.42 -4.65
CA LEU A 24 5.53 1.12 -5.59
C LEU A 24 4.77 2.20 -6.37
N SER A 25 3.58 1.88 -6.89
CA SER A 25 2.73 2.84 -7.59
C SER A 25 2.33 4.01 -6.69
N ALA A 26 1.85 3.74 -5.46
CA ALA A 26 1.48 4.76 -4.49
C ALA A 26 2.66 5.68 -4.14
N SER A 27 3.87 5.12 -4.01
CA SER A 27 5.09 5.91 -3.80
C SER A 27 5.37 6.86 -4.98
N GLY A 28 5.06 6.42 -6.21
CA GLY A 28 5.12 7.26 -7.42
C GLY A 28 4.11 8.40 -7.40
N GLU A 29 2.86 8.11 -7.03
CA GLU A 29 1.80 9.11 -6.89
C GLU A 29 2.14 10.17 -5.83
N ILE A 30 2.66 9.75 -4.67
CA ILE A 30 3.15 10.67 -3.63
C ILE A 30 4.21 11.62 -4.18
N ARG A 31 5.22 11.08 -4.88
CA ARG A 31 6.29 11.89 -5.47
C ARG A 31 5.72 12.93 -6.44
N ASN A 32 4.76 12.53 -7.28
CA ASN A 32 4.15 13.42 -8.26
C ASN A 32 3.29 14.52 -7.57
N ALA A 33 2.49 14.15 -6.57
CA ALA A 33 1.71 15.08 -5.77
C ALA A 33 2.61 16.14 -5.10
N VAL A 34 3.68 15.71 -4.41
CA VAL A 34 4.65 16.60 -3.74
C VAL A 34 5.33 17.54 -4.73
N ALA A 35 5.64 17.09 -5.95
CA ALA A 35 6.24 17.96 -6.97
C ALA A 35 5.31 19.11 -7.39
N LEU A 36 4.00 18.84 -7.48
CA LEU A 36 2.98 19.80 -7.88
C LEU A 36 2.65 20.82 -6.77
N MET A 37 2.90 20.48 -5.50
CA MET A 37 2.67 21.38 -4.36
C MET A 37 3.45 22.69 -4.47
N ARG A 38 4.61 22.72 -5.13
CA ARG A 38 5.40 23.95 -5.33
C ARG A 38 4.64 25.04 -6.07
N ARG A 39 3.73 24.66 -6.96
CA ARG A 39 2.89 25.55 -7.77
C ARG A 39 1.45 25.57 -7.30
N MET A 40 1.14 24.84 -6.22
CA MET A 40 -0.20 24.63 -5.69
C MET A 40 -1.23 24.27 -6.77
N GLU A 41 -0.87 23.35 -7.67
CA GLU A 41 -1.77 22.88 -8.74
C GLU A 41 -2.84 21.93 -8.18
N ALA A 42 -3.77 22.47 -7.37
CA ALA A 42 -4.72 21.74 -6.53
C ALA A 42 -5.45 20.59 -7.26
N ASP A 43 -6.07 20.88 -8.40
CA ASP A 43 -6.83 19.87 -9.16
C ASP A 43 -5.97 18.68 -9.63
N LYS A 44 -4.66 18.90 -9.87
CA LYS A 44 -3.74 17.82 -10.25
C LYS A 44 -3.25 17.06 -9.01
N ILE A 45 -3.00 17.76 -7.92
CA ILE A 45 -2.63 17.15 -6.64
C ILE A 45 -3.77 16.22 -6.16
N ASP A 46 -5.01 16.69 -6.22
CA ASP A 46 -6.20 15.94 -5.81
C ASP A 46 -6.34 14.62 -6.58
N LYS A 47 -6.02 14.61 -7.89
CA LYS A 47 -6.02 13.39 -8.71
C LYS A 47 -5.04 12.33 -8.18
N HIS A 48 -3.85 12.74 -7.76
CA HIS A 48 -2.86 11.82 -7.18
C HIS A 48 -3.33 11.28 -5.81
N CYS A 49 -3.93 12.13 -4.97
CA CYS A 49 -4.49 11.70 -3.69
C CYS A 49 -5.66 10.70 -3.87
N ILE A 50 -6.54 10.94 -4.84
CA ILE A 50 -7.63 10.01 -5.19
C ILE A 50 -7.08 8.67 -5.67
N GLU A 51 -6.03 8.67 -6.49
CA GLU A 51 -5.41 7.44 -6.98
C GLU A 51 -4.74 6.63 -5.85
N ILE A 52 -4.10 7.30 -4.89
CA ILE A 52 -3.56 6.64 -3.69
C ILE A 52 -4.67 5.93 -2.91
N ASN A 53 -5.81 6.62 -2.69
CA ASN A 53 -6.97 6.02 -2.02
C ASN A 53 -7.55 4.83 -2.80
N ARG A 54 -7.61 4.91 -4.14
CA ARG A 54 -8.02 3.80 -4.99
C ARG A 54 -7.10 2.59 -4.84
N LEU A 55 -5.78 2.80 -4.89
CA LEU A 55 -4.77 1.75 -4.71
C LEU A 55 -4.85 1.12 -3.32
N ARG A 56 -5.09 1.92 -2.27
CA ARG A 56 -5.26 1.43 -0.90
C ARG A 56 -6.46 0.51 -0.77
N ASN A 57 -7.61 0.91 -1.31
CA ASN A 57 -8.81 0.08 -1.31
C ASN A 57 -8.60 -1.24 -2.07
N GLU A 58 -7.97 -1.19 -3.25
CA GLU A 58 -7.67 -2.39 -4.04
C GLU A 58 -6.70 -3.33 -3.29
N SER A 59 -5.69 -2.76 -2.60
CA SER A 59 -4.74 -3.52 -1.78
C SER A 59 -5.42 -4.22 -0.61
N ASP A 60 -6.40 -3.59 0.03
CA ASP A 60 -7.12 -4.17 1.16
C ASP A 60 -7.99 -5.36 0.76
N GLU A 61 -8.69 -5.27 -0.38
CA GLU A 61 -9.41 -6.40 -0.94
C GLU A 61 -8.47 -7.56 -1.30
N LEU A 62 -7.33 -7.23 -1.91
CA LEU A 62 -6.35 -8.21 -2.35
C LEU A 62 -5.71 -8.94 -1.17
N ARG A 63 -5.46 -8.22 -0.07
CA ARG A 63 -5.05 -8.80 1.20
C ARG A 63 -6.09 -9.75 1.74
N GLY A 64 -7.37 -9.36 1.77
CA GLY A 64 -8.46 -10.22 2.24
C GLY A 64 -8.49 -11.55 1.48
N ARG A 65 -8.40 -11.49 0.14
CA ARG A 65 -8.32 -12.68 -0.72
C ARG A 65 -7.09 -13.53 -0.41
N GLY A 66 -5.93 -12.89 -0.22
CA GLY A 66 -4.68 -13.55 0.13
C GLY A 66 -4.74 -14.29 1.47
N LEU A 67 -5.28 -13.63 2.51
CA LEU A 67 -5.45 -14.20 3.83
C LEU A 67 -6.43 -15.39 3.81
N VAL A 68 -7.57 -15.29 3.12
CA VAL A 68 -8.50 -16.43 2.99
C VAL A 68 -7.82 -17.65 2.38
N LYS A 69 -7.01 -17.48 1.34
CA LYS A 69 -6.24 -18.57 0.74
C LYS A 69 -5.19 -19.13 1.70
N LEU A 70 -4.46 -18.26 2.39
CA LEU A 70 -3.43 -18.63 3.35
C LEU A 70 -4.00 -19.48 4.50
N PHE A 71 -5.11 -19.06 5.10
CA PHE A 71 -5.73 -19.78 6.22
C PHE A 71 -6.33 -21.14 5.83
N ARG A 72 -6.65 -21.37 4.55
CA ARG A 72 -7.10 -22.69 4.05
C ARG A 72 -5.99 -23.74 3.98
N THR A 73 -4.72 -23.34 4.08
CA THR A 73 -3.58 -24.28 4.02
C THR A 73 -3.47 -25.16 5.27
N GLY A 74 -3.94 -24.68 6.42
CA GLY A 74 -3.82 -25.37 7.71
C GLY A 74 -2.40 -25.40 8.30
N ASP A 75 -1.40 -24.86 7.61
CA ASP A 75 -0.02 -24.78 8.11
C ASP A 75 0.16 -23.54 8.99
N ALA A 76 0.07 -23.72 10.31
CA ALA A 76 0.15 -22.63 11.27
C ALA A 76 1.48 -21.84 11.18
N ILE A 77 2.59 -22.50 10.88
CA ILE A 77 3.90 -21.85 10.78
C ILE A 77 3.93 -20.95 9.54
N GLU A 78 3.44 -21.45 8.41
CA GLU A 78 3.36 -20.67 7.17
C GLU A 78 2.38 -19.51 7.30
N ILE A 79 1.24 -19.73 7.97
CA ILE A 79 0.25 -18.68 8.25
C ILE A 79 0.89 -17.53 9.04
N ILE A 80 1.63 -17.82 10.11
CA ILE A 80 2.30 -16.79 10.93
C ILE A 80 3.26 -15.96 10.08
N LYS A 81 4.14 -16.63 9.32
CA LYS A 81 5.16 -15.97 8.48
C LYS A 81 4.53 -15.07 7.42
N MET A 82 3.57 -15.62 6.67
CA MET A 82 2.98 -14.91 5.53
C MET A 82 2.05 -13.79 5.97
N LYS A 83 1.32 -13.97 7.08
CA LYS A 83 0.48 -12.92 7.65
C LYS A 83 1.30 -11.69 8.03
N GLU A 84 2.52 -11.86 8.55
CA GLU A 84 3.41 -10.74 8.87
C GLU A 84 3.81 -9.96 7.62
N VAL A 85 4.10 -10.63 6.51
CA VAL A 85 4.42 -9.95 5.25
C VAL A 85 3.22 -9.22 4.67
N TYR A 86 2.02 -9.83 4.68
CA TYR A 86 0.78 -9.15 4.32
C TYR A 86 0.55 -7.90 5.18
N ASN A 87 0.78 -8.00 6.49
CA ASN A 87 0.64 -6.88 7.41
C ASN A 87 1.62 -5.75 7.09
N ASN A 88 2.88 -6.06 6.81
CA ASN A 88 3.88 -5.06 6.45
C ASN A 88 3.52 -4.32 5.15
N LEU A 89 2.96 -5.02 4.16
CA LEU A 89 2.48 -4.41 2.93
C LEU A 89 1.26 -3.51 3.16
N SER A 90 0.33 -3.93 4.01
CA SER A 90 -0.80 -3.09 4.44
C SER A 90 -0.33 -1.81 5.12
N VAL A 91 0.56 -1.93 6.11
CA VAL A 91 1.07 -0.77 6.84
C VAL A 91 1.74 0.22 5.87
N ALA A 92 2.44 -0.26 4.83
CA ALA A 92 3.00 0.61 3.81
C ALA A 92 1.93 1.35 3.00
N MET A 93 0.83 0.69 2.64
CA MET A 93 -0.31 1.32 1.96
C MET A 93 -1.08 2.30 2.85
N ASP A 94 -1.31 1.96 4.12
CA ASP A 94 -1.93 2.87 5.09
C ASP A 94 -1.08 4.13 5.26
N LYS A 95 0.26 3.99 5.29
CA LYS A 95 1.16 5.17 5.33
C LYS A 95 1.12 6.01 4.06
N ALA A 96 0.85 5.41 2.91
CA ALA A 96 0.66 6.17 1.68
C ALA A 96 -0.64 6.98 1.71
N GLU A 97 -1.72 6.39 2.22
CA GLU A 97 -3.00 7.07 2.45
C GLU A 97 -2.87 8.22 3.48
N ASP A 98 -2.16 7.99 4.60
CA ASP A 98 -1.86 9.05 5.59
C ASP A 98 -1.19 10.26 4.92
N VAL A 99 -0.21 10.01 4.04
CA VAL A 99 0.47 11.08 3.28
C VAL A 99 -0.49 11.81 2.35
N ALA A 100 -1.35 11.08 1.62
CA ALA A 100 -2.36 11.67 0.75
C ALA A 100 -3.35 12.58 1.53
N SER A 101 -3.77 12.15 2.72
CA SER A 101 -4.62 12.94 3.61
C SER A 101 -3.94 14.25 4.03
N VAL A 102 -2.68 14.19 4.47
CA VAL A 102 -1.91 15.38 4.86
C VAL A 102 -1.71 16.34 3.69
N ILE A 103 -1.41 15.82 2.49
CA ILE A 103 -1.30 16.63 1.28
C ILE A 103 -2.64 17.32 0.98
N GLY A 104 -3.75 16.57 1.06
CA GLY A 104 -5.11 17.12 0.89
C GLY A 104 -5.41 18.25 1.86
N ASP A 105 -5.09 18.10 3.15
CA ASP A 105 -5.27 19.15 4.16
C ASP A 105 -4.46 20.41 3.86
N ILE A 106 -3.22 20.26 3.37
CA ILE A 106 -2.38 21.38 2.97
C ILE A 106 -3.00 22.11 1.77
N VAL A 107 -3.43 21.36 0.74
CA VAL A 107 -4.06 21.94 -0.45
C VAL A 107 -5.34 22.69 -0.06
N MET A 108 -6.20 22.11 0.79
CA MET A 108 -7.43 22.77 1.25
C MET A 108 -7.16 24.11 1.95
N LYS A 109 -6.08 24.21 2.74
CA LYS A 109 -5.72 25.46 3.45
C LYS A 109 -5.11 26.52 2.54
N ASN A 110 -4.65 26.16 1.35
CA ASN A 110 -3.98 27.05 0.40
C ASN A 110 -4.79 27.22 -0.90
N ARG A 111 -6.06 26.84 -0.88
CA ARG A 111 -7.03 27.18 -1.93
C ARG A 111 -7.50 28.62 -1.79
#